data_AF-A0A2V7W530-F1
#
_entry.id   AF-A0A2V7W530-F1
#
_cell.length_a   1.000
_cell.length_b   1.000
_cell.length_c   1.000
_cell.angle_alpha   90.00
_cell.angle_beta   90.00
_cell.angle_gamma   90.00
#
_symmetry.space_group_name_H-M   'P 1'
#
loop_
_entity.id
_entity.type
_entity.pdbx_description
1 polymer ?
#
loop_
_entity_poly.entity_id
_entity_poly.type
_entity_poly.pdbx_seq_one_letter_code
_entity_poly.pdbx_strand_id
1 'polypeptide(L)'
;MTRAAGVLLHPTSLPGRYGIGDFGDELIAFLDWARSAGLRIWQILPLNPPGYGNSPYGCHSSYAGNALLISPQHLLKDGLLPEHAADEAPTFADDSVDFDRVAPFKWNLLRQAWRHFNSRRRADHRHELERFEADNLWLDDWALYASLKEQSGGVPWSEWPPDLAFREPSAVAKAKRELDEEIRFQKFIQLLFFKQWATVRQ
;
A
#
# COMPACT_ATOMS: atom_id res chain seq x y z
N MET A 1 -12.15 -7.94 33.59
CA MET A 1 -12.17 -7.77 32.11
C MET A 1 -13.62 -7.82 31.65
N THR A 2 -14.03 -6.92 30.76
CA THR A 2 -15.38 -6.94 30.18
C THR A 2 -15.46 -8.03 29.10
N ARG A 3 -16.48 -8.90 29.15
CA ARG A 3 -16.70 -9.92 28.10
C ARG A 3 -16.98 -9.22 26.76
N ALA A 4 -16.35 -9.70 25.70
CA ALA A 4 -16.51 -9.18 24.34
C ALA A 4 -16.46 -10.34 23.32
N ALA A 5 -17.09 -10.11 22.16
CA ALA A 5 -17.00 -10.97 20.98
C ALA A 5 -16.35 -10.19 19.83
N GLY A 6 -15.82 -10.92 18.86
CA GLY A 6 -15.17 -10.34 17.70
C GLY A 6 -15.19 -11.26 16.49
N VAL A 7 -14.67 -10.74 15.37
CA VAL A 7 -14.55 -11.44 14.10
C VAL A 7 -13.12 -11.38 13.60
N LEU A 8 -12.62 -12.49 13.06
CA LEU A 8 -11.39 -12.55 12.29
C LEU A 8 -11.73 -12.42 10.82
N LEU A 9 -11.32 -11.33 10.19
CA LEU A 9 -11.51 -11.10 8.75
C LEU A 9 -10.38 -10.21 8.25
N HIS A 10 -9.60 -10.69 7.28
CA HIS A 10 -8.57 -9.84 6.67
C HIS A 10 -9.19 -8.91 5.63
N PRO A 11 -8.75 -7.64 5.49
CA PRO A 11 -9.33 -6.71 4.51
C PRO A 11 -9.35 -7.24 3.08
N THR A 12 -8.36 -8.04 2.67
CA THR A 12 -8.31 -8.64 1.32
C THR A 12 -9.49 -9.57 1.01
N SER A 13 -10.18 -10.07 2.04
CA SER A 13 -11.33 -10.97 1.92
C SER A 13 -12.66 -10.25 1.79
N LEU A 14 -12.67 -8.91 1.90
CA LEU A 14 -13.88 -8.13 1.64
C LEU A 14 -14.21 -8.17 0.15
N PRO A 15 -15.51 -8.16 -0.21
CA PRO A 15 -15.92 -8.01 -1.60
C PRO A 15 -15.48 -6.64 -2.13
N GLY A 16 -15.39 -6.51 -3.46
CA GLY A 16 -15.11 -5.21 -4.07
C GLY A 16 -14.90 -5.28 -5.57
N ARG A 17 -15.12 -4.14 -6.25
CA ARG A 17 -15.00 -4.02 -7.71
C ARG A 17 -13.57 -4.30 -8.24
N TYR A 18 -12.56 -4.12 -7.41
CA TYR A 18 -11.15 -4.06 -7.83
C TYR A 18 -10.35 -5.34 -7.58
N GLY A 19 -11.04 -6.49 -7.49
CA GLY A 19 -10.46 -7.84 -7.43
C GLY A 19 -9.81 -8.23 -6.10
N ILE A 20 -9.71 -7.31 -5.15
CA ILE A 20 -9.27 -7.55 -3.78
C ILE A 20 -9.98 -6.56 -2.86
N GLY A 21 -10.36 -7.00 -1.67
CA GLY A 21 -10.84 -6.08 -0.65
C GLY A 21 -9.75 -5.09 -0.22
N ASP A 22 -10.16 -3.85 0.05
CA ASP A 22 -9.27 -2.73 0.34
C ASP A 22 -9.83 -1.82 1.44
N PHE A 23 -9.21 -0.67 1.70
CA PHE A 23 -9.65 0.29 2.71
C PHE A 23 -10.82 1.19 2.26
N GLY A 24 -11.63 0.71 1.31
CA GLY A 24 -12.77 1.41 0.73
C GLY A 24 -14.07 1.30 1.52
N ASP A 25 -15.18 1.61 0.85
CA ASP A 25 -16.51 1.67 1.46
C ASP A 25 -16.99 0.29 1.97
N GLU A 26 -16.59 -0.80 1.32
CA GLU A 26 -16.95 -2.17 1.72
C GLU A 26 -16.37 -2.52 3.10
N LEU A 27 -15.19 -1.99 3.44
CA LEU A 27 -14.61 -2.13 4.77
C LEU A 27 -15.43 -1.36 5.81
N ILE A 28 -15.80 -0.12 5.50
CA ILE A 28 -16.63 0.72 6.38
C ILE A 28 -17.99 0.04 6.63
N ALA A 29 -18.62 -0.48 5.57
CA ALA A 29 -19.87 -1.23 5.68
C ALA A 29 -19.73 -2.49 6.56
N PHE A 30 -18.60 -3.20 6.46
CA PHE A 30 -18.29 -4.31 7.36
C PHE A 30 -18.16 -3.87 8.82
N LEU A 31 -17.52 -2.73 9.11
CA LEU A 31 -17.39 -2.22 10.47
C LEU A 31 -18.75 -1.78 11.04
N ASP A 32 -19.57 -1.12 10.24
CA ASP A 32 -20.95 -0.76 10.61
C ASP A 32 -21.79 -2.00 10.93
N TRP A 33 -21.67 -3.05 10.09
CA TRP A 33 -22.31 -4.33 10.37
C TRP A 33 -21.79 -4.94 11.67
N ALA A 34 -20.47 -5.03 11.86
CA ALA A 34 -19.86 -5.63 13.05
C ALA A 34 -20.33 -4.93 14.34
N ARG A 35 -20.38 -3.58 14.30
CA ARG A 35 -20.94 -2.76 15.36
C ARG A 35 -22.42 -3.07 15.60
N SER A 36 -23.23 -3.15 14.55
CA SER A 36 -24.66 -3.47 14.66
C SER A 36 -24.92 -4.86 15.25
N ALA A 37 -24.01 -5.82 15.02
CA ALA A 37 -24.03 -7.17 15.57
C ALA A 37 -23.49 -7.24 17.01
N GLY A 38 -23.06 -6.13 17.60
CA GLY A 38 -22.50 -6.06 18.95
C GLY A 38 -21.07 -6.60 19.07
N LEU A 39 -20.39 -6.83 17.95
CA LEU A 39 -18.97 -7.20 17.93
C LEU A 39 -18.13 -5.99 18.33
N ARG A 40 -17.10 -6.23 19.15
CA ARG A 40 -16.25 -5.17 19.72
C ARG A 40 -14.78 -5.33 19.36
N ILE A 41 -14.42 -6.44 18.73
CA ILE A 41 -13.05 -6.79 18.36
C ILE A 41 -13.08 -7.19 16.89
N TRP A 42 -12.24 -6.56 16.09
CA TRP A 42 -11.91 -7.01 14.75
C TRP A 42 -10.44 -7.44 14.76
N GLN A 43 -10.22 -8.71 14.45
CA GLN A 43 -8.88 -9.27 14.33
C GLN A 43 -8.51 -9.38 12.85
N ILE A 44 -7.27 -9.04 12.54
CA ILE A 44 -6.70 -9.09 11.19
C ILE A 44 -5.38 -9.88 11.20
N LEU A 45 -5.01 -10.40 10.03
CA LEU A 45 -3.66 -10.86 9.72
C LEU A 45 -2.73 -9.64 9.51
N PRO A 46 -1.40 -9.83 9.40
CA PRO A 46 -0.48 -8.73 9.11
C PRO A 46 -0.83 -7.98 7.81
N LEU A 47 -0.79 -6.64 7.86
CA LEU A 47 -1.09 -5.76 6.73
C LEU A 47 0.16 -5.40 5.89
N ASN A 48 1.27 -6.08 6.15
CA ASN A 48 2.55 -5.79 5.53
C ASN A 48 2.60 -6.25 4.05
N PRO A 49 3.45 -5.66 3.19
CA PRO A 49 3.65 -6.12 1.83
C PRO A 49 4.05 -7.60 1.84
N PRO A 50 3.22 -8.50 1.28
CA PRO A 50 3.53 -9.91 1.27
C PRO A 50 4.72 -10.15 0.34
N GLY A 51 5.50 -11.18 0.65
CA GLY A 51 6.54 -11.70 -0.22
C GLY A 51 6.02 -12.82 -1.12
N TYR A 52 6.85 -13.83 -1.32
CA TYR A 52 6.51 -14.96 -2.18
C TYR A 52 5.24 -15.69 -1.70
N GLY A 53 4.33 -15.99 -2.63
CA GLY A 53 3.08 -16.71 -2.36
C GLY A 53 1.98 -15.86 -1.71
N ASN A 54 2.10 -14.52 -1.72
CA ASN A 54 1.11 -13.58 -1.19
C ASN A 54 0.77 -13.77 0.31
N SER A 55 1.64 -14.47 1.05
CA SER A 55 1.44 -14.73 2.48
C SER A 55 1.70 -13.47 3.29
N PRO A 56 0.77 -13.02 4.15
CA PRO A 56 0.98 -11.87 5.02
C PRO A 56 2.07 -12.12 6.08
N TYR A 57 2.46 -13.38 6.30
CA TYR A 57 3.53 -13.76 7.24
C TYR A 57 4.92 -13.81 6.59
N GLY A 58 5.00 -13.79 5.26
CA GLY A 58 6.26 -13.80 4.50
C GLY A 58 6.63 -12.41 3.99
N CYS A 59 6.47 -11.37 4.81
CA CYS A 59 6.51 -9.98 4.35
C CYS A 59 7.91 -9.45 3.99
N HIS A 60 7.96 -8.42 3.13
CA HIS A 60 9.20 -7.73 2.75
C HIS A 60 9.67 -6.66 3.75
N SER A 61 8.78 -6.22 4.64
CA SER A 61 9.06 -5.22 5.65
C SER A 61 8.13 -5.42 6.85
N SER A 62 8.67 -5.31 8.05
CA SER A 62 7.89 -5.35 9.29
C SER A 62 7.14 -4.04 9.59
N TYR A 63 7.42 -2.97 8.85
CA TYR A 63 6.82 -1.64 9.06
C TYR A 63 5.89 -1.21 7.92
N ALA A 64 6.30 -1.45 6.66
CA ALA A 64 5.55 -0.99 5.52
C ALA A 64 4.17 -1.64 5.44
N GLY A 65 3.23 -0.97 4.79
CA GLY A 65 1.88 -1.44 4.49
C GLY A 65 1.75 -1.93 3.05
N ASN A 66 0.87 -2.93 2.86
CA ASN A 66 0.57 -3.53 1.56
C ASN A 66 -0.18 -2.54 0.65
N ALA A 67 0.47 -2.11 -0.42
CA ALA A 67 -0.07 -1.17 -1.40
C ALA A 67 -1.41 -1.62 -2.02
N LEU A 68 -1.68 -2.93 -2.11
CA LEU A 68 -2.90 -3.47 -2.71
C LEU A 68 -4.16 -3.15 -1.89
N LEU A 69 -4.00 -2.83 -0.60
CA LEU A 69 -5.09 -2.43 0.30
C LEU A 69 -5.47 -0.96 0.16
N ILE A 70 -4.74 -0.17 -0.63
CA ILE A 70 -5.13 1.21 -0.94
C ILE A 70 -6.37 1.16 -1.85
N SER A 71 -7.42 1.86 -1.46
CA SER A 71 -8.70 1.90 -2.16
C SER A 71 -8.68 2.86 -3.35
N PRO A 72 -8.86 2.38 -4.60
CA PRO A 72 -9.03 3.24 -5.77
C PRO A 72 -10.25 4.15 -5.66
N GLN A 73 -11.31 3.66 -5.02
CA GLN A 73 -12.53 4.43 -4.81
C GLN A 73 -12.26 5.68 -3.97
N HIS A 74 -11.51 5.55 -2.89
CA HIS A 74 -11.16 6.68 -2.04
C HIS A 74 -10.13 7.60 -2.71
N LEU A 75 -9.18 7.06 -3.50
CA LEU A 75 -8.29 7.90 -4.31
C LEU A 75 -9.05 8.77 -5.33
N LEU A 76 -10.14 8.26 -5.91
CA LEU A 76 -11.03 9.05 -6.76
C LEU A 76 -11.77 10.12 -5.97
N LYS A 77 -12.36 9.77 -4.81
CA LYS A 77 -13.05 10.72 -3.91
C LYS A 77 -12.14 11.86 -3.45
N ASP A 78 -10.88 11.56 -3.15
CA ASP A 78 -9.87 12.54 -2.73
C ASP A 78 -9.31 13.36 -3.90
N GLY A 79 -9.74 13.08 -5.14
CA GLY A 79 -9.26 13.75 -6.34
C GLY A 79 -7.79 13.48 -6.67
N LEU A 80 -7.24 12.38 -6.12
CA LEU A 80 -5.88 11.89 -6.37
C LEU A 80 -5.78 11.07 -7.66
N LEU A 81 -6.90 10.56 -8.15
CA LEU A 81 -7.03 9.96 -9.48
C LEU A 81 -7.85 10.85 -10.43
N PRO A 82 -7.61 10.77 -11.75
CA PRO A 82 -8.55 11.27 -12.76
C PRO A 82 -9.92 10.60 -12.62
N GLU A 83 -11.02 11.32 -12.87
CA GLU A 83 -12.41 10.84 -12.66
C GLU A 83 -12.73 9.50 -13.33
N HIS A 84 -12.07 9.18 -14.45
CA HIS A 84 -12.30 7.96 -15.24
C HIS A 84 -11.20 6.90 -15.12
N ALA A 85 -10.22 7.09 -14.21
CA ALA A 85 -9.03 6.23 -14.15
C ALA A 85 -9.34 4.75 -13.85
N ALA A 86 -10.48 4.48 -13.21
CA ALA A 86 -10.91 3.13 -12.83
C ALA A 86 -12.18 2.65 -13.57
N ASP A 87 -12.61 3.36 -14.62
CA ASP A 87 -13.81 2.99 -15.38
C ASP A 87 -13.62 1.69 -16.15
N GLU A 88 -12.43 1.52 -16.74
CA GLU A 88 -12.01 0.32 -17.47
C GLU A 88 -11.42 -0.77 -16.55
N ALA A 89 -11.80 -0.78 -15.27
CA ALA A 89 -11.39 -1.84 -14.36
C ALA A 89 -11.78 -3.22 -14.93
N PRO A 90 -10.85 -4.19 -15.02
CA PRO A 90 -11.17 -5.53 -15.49
C PRO A 90 -12.25 -6.18 -14.62
N THR A 91 -13.00 -7.12 -15.20
CA THR A 91 -13.83 -8.02 -14.39
C THR A 91 -12.93 -9.01 -13.65
N PHE A 92 -13.06 -9.05 -12.33
CA PHE A 92 -12.38 -10.00 -11.45
C PHE A 92 -13.37 -11.05 -10.92
N ALA A 93 -12.86 -12.18 -10.47
CA ALA A 93 -13.66 -13.18 -9.75
C ALA A 93 -14.11 -12.60 -8.39
N ASP A 94 -15.26 -13.04 -7.91
CA ASP A 94 -15.87 -12.60 -6.64
C ASP A 94 -15.62 -13.57 -5.49
N ASP A 95 -15.09 -14.77 -5.76
CA ASP A 95 -14.85 -15.84 -4.79
C ASP A 95 -13.42 -15.88 -4.24
N SER A 96 -12.46 -15.29 -4.95
CA SER A 96 -11.03 -15.42 -4.66
C SER A 96 -10.21 -14.29 -5.29
N VAL A 97 -9.05 -14.01 -4.69
CA VAL A 97 -8.12 -12.96 -5.16
C VAL A 97 -7.14 -13.54 -6.16
N ASP A 98 -7.22 -13.09 -7.42
CA ASP A 98 -6.21 -13.32 -8.44
C ASP A 98 -5.11 -12.24 -8.34
N PHE A 99 -4.11 -12.48 -7.51
CA PHE A 99 -3.04 -11.52 -7.24
C PHE A 99 -2.23 -11.15 -8.49
N ASP A 100 -2.08 -12.07 -9.45
CA ASP A 100 -1.32 -11.84 -10.68
C ASP A 100 -2.03 -10.84 -11.60
N ARG A 101 -3.37 -10.80 -11.57
CA ARG A 101 -4.16 -9.80 -12.30
C ARG A 101 -4.37 -8.50 -11.49
N VAL A 102 -4.58 -8.63 -10.18
CA VAL A 102 -4.88 -7.49 -9.30
C VAL A 102 -3.66 -6.58 -9.11
N ALA A 103 -2.48 -7.15 -8.89
CA ALA A 103 -1.30 -6.35 -8.57
C ALA A 103 -0.92 -5.38 -9.71
N PRO A 104 -0.78 -5.81 -10.99
CA PRO A 104 -0.48 -4.89 -12.09
C PRO A 104 -1.54 -3.79 -12.25
N PHE A 105 -2.82 -4.15 -12.09
CA PHE A 105 -3.93 -3.19 -12.17
C PHE A 105 -3.85 -2.12 -11.08
N LYS A 106 -3.72 -2.53 -9.81
CA LYS A 106 -3.61 -1.61 -8.66
C LYS A 106 -2.34 -0.74 -8.76
N TRP A 107 -1.19 -1.32 -9.12
CA TRP A 107 0.04 -0.56 -9.30
C TRP A 107 -0.06 0.48 -10.43
N ASN A 108 -0.75 0.16 -11.54
CA ASN A 108 -1.01 1.14 -12.59
C ASN A 108 -1.85 2.32 -12.10
N LEU A 109 -2.90 2.07 -11.30
CA LEU A 109 -3.69 3.14 -10.70
C LEU A 109 -2.85 3.99 -9.74
N LEU A 110 -2.05 3.37 -8.88
CA LEU A 110 -1.18 4.08 -7.96
C LEU A 110 -0.15 4.97 -8.69
N ARG A 111 0.38 4.51 -9.83
CA ARG A 111 1.24 5.32 -10.70
C ARG A 111 0.52 6.51 -11.32
N GLN A 112 -0.73 6.33 -11.76
CA GLN A 112 -1.55 7.45 -12.23
C GLN A 112 -1.80 8.45 -11.09
N ALA A 113 -2.08 7.97 -9.89
CA ALA A 113 -2.27 8.82 -8.71
C ALA A 113 -1.01 9.62 -8.40
N TRP A 114 0.17 9.01 -8.47
CA TRP A 114 1.45 9.69 -8.30
C TRP A 114 1.69 10.79 -9.33
N ARG A 115 1.46 10.51 -10.62
CA ARG A 115 1.60 11.51 -11.70
C ARG A 115 0.66 12.69 -11.50
N HIS A 116 -0.57 12.41 -11.08
CA HIS A 116 -1.59 13.43 -10.82
C HIS A 116 -1.29 14.26 -9.56
N PHE A 117 -0.80 13.61 -8.51
CA PHE A 117 -0.31 14.25 -7.29
C PHE A 117 0.84 15.23 -7.59
N ASN A 118 1.81 14.79 -8.41
CA ASN A 118 2.97 15.60 -8.79
C ASN A 118 2.62 16.78 -9.71
N SER A 119 1.71 16.57 -10.68
CA SER A 119 1.35 17.62 -11.65
C SER A 119 0.62 18.80 -11.02
N ARG A 120 -0.16 18.57 -9.96
CA ARG A 120 -0.98 19.59 -9.31
C ARG A 120 -0.25 20.47 -8.29
N ARG A 121 1.03 20.18 -7.97
CA ARG A 121 1.97 20.95 -7.10
C ARG A 121 1.36 21.70 -5.91
N ARG A 122 0.27 21.22 -5.28
CA ARG A 122 -0.32 21.88 -4.11
C ARG A 122 0.68 21.84 -2.95
N ALA A 123 0.88 22.97 -2.28
CA ALA A 123 1.85 23.08 -1.19
C ALA A 123 1.51 22.10 -0.04
N ASP A 124 0.23 21.96 0.27
CA ASP A 124 -0.28 21.13 1.37
C ASP A 124 0.12 19.66 1.23
N HIS A 125 0.03 19.11 0.02
CA HIS A 125 0.38 17.72 -0.28
C HIS A 125 1.87 17.41 -0.12
N ARG A 126 2.76 18.36 -0.47
CA ARG A 126 4.19 18.20 -0.20
C ARG A 126 4.48 18.21 1.29
N HIS A 127 3.83 19.11 2.03
CA HIS A 127 4.02 19.21 3.46
C HIS A 127 3.56 17.95 4.21
N GLU A 128 2.46 17.32 3.77
CA GLU A 128 2.01 16.04 4.32
C GLU A 128 3.04 14.92 4.11
N LEU A 129 3.61 14.81 2.91
CA LEU A 129 4.63 13.81 2.62
C LEU A 129 5.92 14.07 3.41
N GLU A 130 6.40 15.32 3.45
CA GLU A 130 7.58 15.72 4.23
C GLU A 130 7.40 15.41 5.72
N ARG A 131 6.21 15.68 6.27
CA ARG A 131 5.88 15.34 7.66
C ARG A 131 5.86 13.83 7.88
N PHE A 132 5.22 13.08 6.98
CA PHE A 132 5.17 11.62 7.07
C PHE A 132 6.58 11.01 7.02
N GLU A 133 7.46 11.55 6.17
CA GLU A 133 8.88 11.16 6.12
C GLU A 133 9.59 11.44 7.45
N ALA A 134 9.41 12.64 8.01
CA ALA A 134 10.03 13.01 9.29
C ALA A 134 9.57 12.13 10.47
N ASP A 135 8.30 11.72 10.47
CA ASP A 135 7.70 10.91 11.53
C ASP A 135 8.05 9.40 11.39
N ASN A 136 8.61 8.96 10.24
CA ASN A 136 8.82 7.55 9.93
C ASN A 136 10.27 7.24 9.48
N LEU A 137 11.18 7.06 10.44
CA LEU A 137 12.60 6.76 10.17
C LEU A 137 12.85 5.49 9.34
N TRP A 138 11.92 4.53 9.35
CA TRP A 138 12.01 3.29 8.56
C TRP A 138 11.75 3.50 7.06
N LEU A 139 11.12 4.62 6.69
CA LEU A 139 10.56 4.84 5.37
C LEU A 139 11.64 4.99 4.29
N ASP A 140 12.74 5.67 4.60
CA ASP A 140 13.85 5.88 3.67
C ASP A 140 14.49 4.57 3.22
N ASP A 141 14.73 3.66 4.18
CA ASP A 141 15.31 2.35 3.89
C ASP A 141 14.32 1.44 3.16
N TRP A 142 13.04 1.48 3.54
CA TRP A 142 11.99 0.75 2.82
C TRP A 142 11.88 1.23 1.37
N ALA A 143 11.79 2.54 1.14
CA ALA A 143 11.59 3.09 -0.20
C ALA A 143 12.77 2.78 -1.11
N LEU A 144 14.01 2.88 -0.60
CA LEU A 144 15.20 2.46 -1.35
C LEU A 144 15.18 0.96 -1.65
N TYR A 145 14.89 0.11 -0.66
CA TYR A 145 14.80 -1.33 -0.83
C TYR A 145 13.76 -1.73 -1.87
N ALA A 146 12.53 -1.18 -1.77
CA ALA A 146 11.45 -1.48 -2.70
C ALA A 146 11.79 -1.06 -4.12
N SER A 147 12.42 0.12 -4.29
CA SER A 147 12.88 0.62 -5.59
C SER A 147 13.94 -0.28 -6.22
N LEU A 148 14.93 -0.71 -5.43
CA LEU A 148 16.00 -1.62 -5.89
C LEU A 148 15.46 -3.02 -6.22
N LYS A 149 14.50 -3.50 -5.43
CA LYS A 149 13.86 -4.80 -5.66
C LYS A 149 13.10 -4.82 -6.99
N GLU A 150 12.35 -3.76 -7.27
CA GLU A 150 11.65 -3.58 -8.55
C GLU A 150 12.65 -3.50 -9.71
N GLN A 151 13.68 -2.64 -9.60
CA GLN A 151 14.72 -2.50 -10.63
C GLN A 151 15.43 -3.82 -10.93
N SER A 152 15.59 -4.68 -9.92
CA SER A 152 16.26 -5.97 -10.01
C SER A 152 15.30 -7.11 -10.41
N GLY A 153 14.07 -6.82 -10.84
CA GLY A 153 13.10 -7.83 -11.29
C GLY A 153 12.61 -8.77 -10.18
N GLY A 154 12.63 -8.32 -8.93
CA GLY A 154 12.10 -9.05 -7.79
C GLY A 154 13.08 -9.99 -7.07
N VAL A 155 14.32 -10.15 -7.55
CA VAL A 155 15.32 -11.02 -6.92
C VAL A 155 15.62 -10.60 -5.46
N PRO A 156 15.98 -11.54 -4.57
CA PRO A 156 16.30 -11.22 -3.17
C PRO A 156 17.55 -10.34 -3.07
N TRP A 157 17.62 -9.53 -2.01
CA TRP A 157 18.70 -8.54 -1.84
C TRP A 157 20.10 -9.15 -1.73
N SER A 158 20.19 -10.41 -1.28
CA SER A 158 21.44 -11.16 -1.20
C SER A 158 22.06 -11.48 -2.57
N GLU A 159 21.29 -11.33 -3.65
CA GLU A 159 21.74 -11.55 -5.04
C GLU A 159 21.99 -10.23 -5.79
N TRP A 160 21.82 -9.07 -5.13
CA TRP A 160 22.14 -7.77 -5.71
C TRP A 160 23.66 -7.58 -5.84
N PRO A 161 24.13 -6.59 -6.62
CA PRO A 161 25.54 -6.20 -6.61
C PRO A 161 26.08 -6.06 -5.18
N PRO A 162 27.27 -6.61 -4.86
CA PRO A 162 27.75 -6.68 -3.48
C PRO A 162 27.80 -5.33 -2.76
N ASP A 163 28.17 -4.26 -3.46
CA ASP A 163 28.20 -2.91 -2.91
C ASP A 163 26.81 -2.39 -2.48
N LEU A 164 25.74 -2.77 -3.17
CA LEU A 164 24.36 -2.49 -2.76
C LEU A 164 23.89 -3.45 -1.66
N ALA A 165 24.18 -4.75 -1.78
CA ALA A 165 23.80 -5.75 -0.79
C ALA A 165 24.41 -5.47 0.60
N PHE A 166 25.67 -5.03 0.64
CA PHE A 166 26.37 -4.62 1.86
C PHE A 166 26.22 -3.12 2.18
N ARG A 167 25.42 -2.39 1.39
CA ARG A 167 25.07 -0.98 1.62
C ARG A 167 26.28 -0.04 1.72
N GLU A 168 27.25 -0.23 0.83
CA GLU A 168 28.40 0.67 0.70
C GLU A 168 27.91 2.12 0.48
N PRO A 169 28.39 3.10 1.27
CA PRO A 169 27.82 4.46 1.27
C PRO A 169 27.79 5.12 -0.12
N SER A 170 28.82 4.89 -0.94
CA SER A 170 28.90 5.43 -2.30
C SER A 170 27.89 4.80 -3.25
N ALA A 171 27.68 3.48 -3.17
CA ALA A 171 26.71 2.73 -3.97
C ALA A 171 25.28 3.10 -3.58
N VAL A 172 24.99 3.18 -2.28
CA VAL A 172 23.69 3.64 -1.77
C VAL A 172 23.40 5.08 -2.21
N ALA A 173 24.38 5.99 -2.09
CA ALA A 173 24.21 7.37 -2.53
C ALA A 173 23.98 7.47 -4.05
N LYS A 174 24.64 6.62 -4.84
CA LYS A 174 24.42 6.51 -6.29
C LYS A 174 23.00 6.01 -6.58
N ALA A 175 22.58 4.89 -5.99
CA ALA A 175 21.24 4.34 -6.18
C ALA A 175 20.14 5.33 -5.77
N LYS A 176 20.31 6.04 -4.65
CA LYS A 176 19.35 7.10 -4.23
C LYS A 176 19.20 8.20 -5.27
N ARG A 177 20.27 8.58 -5.98
CA ARG A 177 20.19 9.59 -7.05
C ARG A 177 19.54 9.03 -8.31
N GLU A 178 19.89 7.82 -8.70
CA GLU A 178 19.38 7.17 -9.91
C GLU A 178 17.89 6.78 -9.79
N LEU A 179 17.45 6.44 -8.58
CA LEU A 179 16.09 5.98 -8.28
C LEU A 179 15.25 7.04 -7.54
N ASP A 180 15.62 8.32 -7.58
CA ASP A 180 14.94 9.37 -6.78
C ASP A 180 13.42 9.42 -7.03
N GLU A 181 12.97 9.33 -8.28
CA GLU A 181 11.55 9.31 -8.62
C GLU A 181 10.83 8.08 -8.05
N GLU A 182 11.47 6.90 -8.15
CA GLU A 182 10.92 5.64 -7.66
C GLU A 182 10.83 5.63 -6.14
N ILE A 183 11.87 6.11 -5.46
CA ILE A 183 11.91 6.24 -4.01
C ILE A 183 10.77 7.15 -3.55
N ARG A 184 10.59 8.31 -4.18
CA ARG A 184 9.49 9.23 -3.83
C ARG A 184 8.12 8.61 -4.08
N PHE A 185 7.97 7.85 -5.16
CA PHE A 185 6.75 7.09 -5.43
C PHE A 185 6.47 6.07 -4.31
N GLN A 186 7.46 5.27 -3.91
CA GLN A 186 7.30 4.29 -2.82
C GLN A 186 6.95 4.96 -1.48
N LYS A 187 7.52 6.13 -1.18
CA LYS A 187 7.14 6.95 -0.01
C LYS A 187 5.69 7.40 -0.06
N PHE A 188 5.25 7.88 -1.22
CA PHE A 188 3.86 8.28 -1.46
C PHE A 188 2.88 7.12 -1.25
N ILE A 189 3.21 5.91 -1.70
CA ILE A 189 2.40 4.72 -1.43
C ILE A 189 2.19 4.49 0.07
N GLN A 190 3.26 4.60 0.86
CA GLN A 190 3.16 4.41 2.31
C GLN A 190 2.34 5.53 2.96
N LEU A 191 2.50 6.79 2.54
CA LEU A 191 1.63 7.88 2.98
C LEU A 191 0.15 7.54 2.74
N LEU A 192 -0.21 7.14 1.51
CA LEU A 192 -1.60 6.78 1.18
C LEU A 192 -2.12 5.63 2.02
N PHE A 193 -1.34 4.56 2.16
CA PHE A 193 -1.69 3.41 2.97
C PHE A 193 -2.01 3.82 4.42
N PHE A 194 -1.11 4.56 5.05
CA PHE A 194 -1.28 4.96 6.45
C PHE A 194 -2.38 5.99 6.65
N LYS A 195 -2.65 6.88 5.67
CA LYS A 195 -3.80 7.79 5.71
C LYS A 195 -5.12 7.01 5.68
N GLN A 196 -5.30 6.11 4.73
CA GLN A 196 -6.54 5.32 4.65
C GLN A 196 -6.69 4.39 5.85
N TRP A 197 -5.61 3.75 6.30
CA TRP A 197 -5.65 2.91 7.50
C TRP A 197 -5.97 3.69 8.78
N ALA A 198 -5.49 4.93 8.90
CA ALA A 198 -5.84 5.79 10.03
C ALA A 198 -7.33 6.12 10.05
N THR A 199 -7.95 6.39 8.89
CA THR A 199 -9.40 6.61 8.78
C THR A 199 -10.20 5.38 9.23
N VAL A 200 -9.75 4.18 8.86
CA VAL A 200 -10.39 2.92 9.26
C VAL A 200 -10.35 2.67 10.78
N ARG A 201 -9.32 3.18 11.47
CA ARG A 201 -9.11 2.94 12.91
C ARG A 201 -9.81 3.95 13.84
N GLN A 202 -10.38 5.03 13.29
CA GLN A 202 -11.08 6.08 14.06
C GLN A 202 -12.49 5.63 14.43
#